data_AF-A0A0F9E285-F1
#
_entry.id   AF-A0A0F9E285-F1
#
_cell.length_a   1.000
_cell.length_b   1.000
_cell.length_c   1.000
_cell.angle_alpha   90.00
_cell.angle_beta   90.00
_cell.angle_gamma   90.00
#
_symmetry.space_group_name_H-M   'P 1'
#
loop_
_entity.id
_entity.type
_entity.pdbx_description
1 polymer ?
#
loop_
_entity_poly.entity_id
_entity_poly.type
_entity_poly.pdbx_seq_one_letter_code
_entity_poly.pdbx_strand_id
1 'polypeptide(L)' 'MKLAVAIAAKNAPPDAFVVWRGFDESIRKAADMGYHGVELALKAADEIQPDLLASWLASAGLEVSAITTGQVFA' A
#
# COMPACT_ATOMS: atom_id res chain seq x y z
N MET A 1 -13.95 -6.72 13.09
CA MET A 1 -13.05 -7.23 12.03
C MET A 1 -12.64 -6.04 11.17
N LYS A 2 -11.34 -5.81 10.95
CA LYS A 2 -10.83 -4.71 10.09
C LYS A 2 -10.50 -5.27 8.70
N LEU A 3 -10.70 -4.48 7.66
CA LEU A 3 -10.41 -4.83 6.26
C LEU A 3 -9.27 -3.97 5.71
N ALA A 4 -8.35 -4.57 4.95
CA ALA A 4 -7.26 -3.89 4.28
C ALA A 4 -7.14 -4.34 2.82
N VAL A 5 -6.45 -3.56 2.00
CA VAL A 5 -6.25 -3.82 0.57
C VAL A 5 -4.76 -3.75 0.20
N ALA A 6 -4.29 -4.71 -0.60
CA ALA A 6 -2.90 -4.78 -1.04
C ALA A 6 -2.61 -3.79 -2.17
N ILE A 7 -1.55 -2.99 -1.97
CA ILE A 7 -1.11 -1.92 -2.87
C ILE A 7 0.40 -2.00 -3.11
N ALA A 8 0.87 -1.53 -4.26
CA ALA A 8 2.31 -1.41 -4.56
C ALA A 8 2.66 -0.09 -5.22
N ALA A 9 3.95 0.12 -5.49
CA ALA A 9 4.45 1.26 -6.25
C ALA A 9 3.81 1.34 -7.65
N LYS A 10 3.79 2.55 -8.24
CA LYS A 10 3.19 2.79 -9.56
C LYS A 10 3.83 1.95 -10.68
N ASN A 11 5.13 1.72 -10.55
CA ASN A 11 5.98 0.94 -11.44
C ASN A 11 6.20 -0.51 -10.97
N ALA A 12 5.42 -0.99 -10.00
CA ALA A 12 5.47 -2.39 -9.61
C ALA A 12 5.23 -3.29 -10.85
N PRO A 13 5.97 -4.42 -10.98
CA PRO A 13 5.86 -5.31 -12.12
C PRO A 13 4.43 -5.74 -12.46
N PRO A 14 4.15 -6.14 -13.72
CA PRO A 14 2.82 -6.58 -14.13
C PRO A 14 2.31 -7.82 -13.38
N ASP A 15 3.22 -8.71 -12.99
CA ASP A 15 3.03 -9.92 -12.18
C ASP A 15 2.89 -9.64 -10.68
N ALA A 16 3.05 -8.38 -10.24
CA ALA A 16 2.75 -7.99 -8.87
C ALA A 16 1.29 -8.29 -8.53
N PHE A 17 1.06 -9.18 -7.56
CA PHE A 17 -0.27 -9.54 -7.10
C PHE A 17 -0.83 -8.48 -6.14
N VAL A 18 -1.24 -7.34 -6.70
CA VAL A 18 -1.81 -6.21 -5.96
C VAL A 18 -3.10 -5.71 -6.61
N VAL A 19 -3.95 -5.08 -5.81
CA VAL A 19 -5.23 -4.56 -6.30
C VAL A 19 -5.01 -3.23 -7.01
N TRP A 20 -4.23 -2.33 -6.41
CA TRP A 20 -3.95 -0.99 -6.94
C TRP A 20 -2.45 -0.66 -6.89
N ARG A 21 -2.04 0.27 -7.76
CA ARG A 21 -0.66 0.73 -7.92
C ARG A 21 -0.58 2.22 -7.60
N GLY A 22 0.55 2.67 -7.06
CA GLY A 22 0.76 4.04 -6.58
C GLY A 22 0.28 4.21 -5.14
N PHE A 23 1.21 4.49 -4.22
CA PHE A 23 0.91 4.49 -2.77
C PHE A 23 -0.10 5.56 -2.37
N ASP A 24 0.17 6.84 -2.64
CA ASP A 24 -0.71 7.95 -2.24
C ASP A 24 -2.13 7.82 -2.84
N GLU A 25 -2.23 7.57 -4.16
CA GLU A 25 -3.53 7.42 -4.82
C GLU A 25 -4.31 6.21 -4.28
N SER A 26 -3.63 5.10 -3.99
CA SER A 26 -4.28 3.90 -3.49
C SER A 26 -4.71 4.03 -2.03
N ILE A 27 -3.94 4.75 -1.20
CA ILE A 27 -4.29 5.06 0.20
C ILE A 27 -5.54 5.92 0.24
N ARG A 28 -5.60 7.00 -0.56
CA ARG A 28 -6.81 7.85 -0.64
C ARG A 28 -8.02 7.07 -1.11
N LYS A 29 -7.85 6.26 -2.16
CA LYS A 29 -8.90 5.38 -2.68
C LYS A 29 -9.37 4.35 -1.66
N ALA A 30 -8.47 3.78 -0.87
CA ALA A 30 -8.82 2.82 0.19
C ALA A 30 -9.71 3.49 1.25
N ALA A 31 -9.39 4.73 1.64
CA ALA A 31 -10.20 5.48 2.59
C ALA A 31 -11.59 5.81 2.02
N ASP A 32 -11.66 6.28 0.77
CA ASP A 32 -12.92 6.57 0.08
C ASP A 32 -13.83 5.33 -0.04
N MET A 33 -13.24 4.14 -0.13
CA MET A 33 -13.95 2.86 -0.20
C MET A 33 -14.27 2.24 1.18
N GLY A 34 -13.90 2.88 2.28
CA GLY A 34 -14.20 2.42 3.65
C GLY A 34 -13.31 1.28 4.16
N TYR A 35 -12.12 1.09 3.59
CA TYR A 35 -11.11 0.21 4.18
C TYR A 35 -10.57 0.81 5.49
N HIS A 36 -10.00 -0.05 6.33
CA HIS A 36 -9.39 0.34 7.61
C HIS A 36 -7.87 0.44 7.52
N GLY A 37 -7.28 -0.08 6.44
CA GLY A 37 -5.84 -0.05 6.23
C GLY A 37 -5.44 -0.51 4.85
N VAL A 38 -4.13 -0.53 4.64
CA VAL A 38 -3.50 -1.04 3.41
C VAL A 38 -2.43 -2.06 3.77
N GLU A 39 -2.22 -3.01 2.87
CA GLU A 39 -1.05 -3.89 2.89
C GLU A 39 -0.05 -3.38 1.86
N LEU A 40 1.22 -3.23 2.27
CA LEU A 40 2.28 -2.74 1.40
C LEU A 40 3.04 -3.92 0.79
N ALA A 41 2.98 -4.07 -0.53
CA ALA A 41 3.84 -4.99 -1.25
C ALA A 41 5.11 -4.25 -1.71
N LEU A 42 6.25 -4.60 -1.09
CA LEU A 42 7.55 -3.95 -1.31
C LEU A 42 8.62 -4.99 -1.67
N LYS A 43 9.35 -4.78 -2.76
CA LYS A 43 10.59 -5.50 -3.10
C LYS A 43 11.74 -5.03 -2.24
N ALA A 44 11.82 -3.73 -2.00
CA ALA A 44 12.91 -3.09 -1.29
C ALA A 44 12.40 -1.97 -0.38
N ALA A 45 13.14 -1.73 0.71
CA ALA A 45 12.74 -0.75 1.71
C ALA A 45 12.78 0.70 1.19
N ASP A 46 13.55 0.97 0.13
CA ASP A 46 13.72 2.29 -0.48
C ASP A 46 12.63 2.64 -1.51
N GLU A 47 11.72 1.72 -1.82
CA GLU A 47 10.57 2.01 -2.70
C GLU A 47 9.56 2.99 -2.09
N ILE A 48 9.63 3.22 -0.77
CA ILE A 48 8.76 4.15 -0.07
C ILE A 48 9.51 4.89 1.04
N GLN A 49 9.24 6.19 1.18
CA GLN A 49 9.78 6.99 2.28
C GLN A 49 8.84 6.89 3.49
N PRO A 50 9.31 6.44 4.67
CA PRO A 50 8.46 6.25 5.84
C PRO A 50 7.69 7.50 6.29
N ASP A 51 8.31 8.67 6.24
CA ASP A 51 7.67 9.93 6.66
C ASP A 51 6.54 10.34 5.72
N LEU A 52 6.73 10.15 4.41
CA LEU A 52 5.67 10.40 3.42
C LEU A 52 4.51 9.43 3.61
N LEU A 53 4.81 8.14 3.78
CA LEU A 53 3.81 7.11 4.05
C LEU A 53 3.00 7.46 5.30
N ALA A 54 3.67 7.83 6.40
CA ALA A 54 3.02 8.23 7.64
C ALA A 54 2.09 9.43 7.42
N SER A 55 2.50 10.43 6.62
CA SER A 55 1.68 11.59 6.31
C SER A 55 0.41 11.22 5.51
N TRP A 56 0.52 10.31 4.54
CA TRP A 56 -0.63 9.86 3.73
C TRP A 56 -1.61 9.05 4.56
N LEU A 57 -1.11 8.12 5.37
CA LEU A 57 -1.93 7.30 6.26
C LEU A 57 -2.66 8.14 7.30
N ALA A 58 -1.97 9.09 7.94
CA ALA A 58 -2.58 10.00 8.91
C ALA A 58 -3.67 10.87 8.27
N SER A 59 -3.42 11.38 7.06
CA SER A 59 -4.41 12.18 6.32
C SER A 59 -5.64 11.37 5.90
N ALA A 60 -5.45 10.07 5.63
CA ALA A 60 -6.50 9.15 5.21
C ALA A 60 -7.20 8.41 6.36
N GLY A 61 -6.68 8.52 7.60
CA GLY A 61 -7.19 7.75 8.74
C GLY A 61 -6.97 6.23 8.62
N LEU A 62 -5.92 5.81 7.91
CA LEU A 62 -5.62 4.39 7.63
C LEU A 62 -4.37 3.92 8.37
N GLU A 63 -4.26 2.60 8.56
CA GLU A 63 -3.09 1.92 9.13
C GLU A 63 -2.45 0.97 8.11
N VAL A 64 -1.18 0.59 8.33
CA VAL A 64 -0.57 -0.54 7.61
C VAL A 64 -0.92 -1.84 8.32
N SER A 65 -1.58 -2.76 7.63
CA SER A 65 -1.92 -4.07 8.21
C SER A 65 -0.76 -5.06 8.14
N ALA A 66 0.01 -5.01 7.05
CA ALA A 66 1.13 -5.89 6.78
C ALA A 66 2.08 -5.27 5.75
N ILE A 67 3.33 -5.73 5.76
CA ILE A 67 4.32 -5.48 4.70
C ILE A 67 4.68 -6.84 4.12
N THR A 68 4.44 -7.04 2.84
CA THR A 68 4.79 -8.26 2.12
C THR A 68 6.02 -8.04 1.26
N THR A 69 6.99 -8.94 1.44
CA THR A 69 8.30 -8.93 0.74
C THR A 69 8.49 -10.17 -0.14
N GLY A 70 7.45 -10.98 -0.28
CA GLY A 70 7.46 -12.22 -1.08
C GLY A 70 7.47 -11.97 -2.59
N GLN A 71 7.34 -13.05 -3.37
CA GLN A 71 7.39 -13.15 -4.84
C GLN A 71 6.32 -12.33 -5.62
N VAL A 72 6.07 -11.09 -5.24
CA VAL A 72 5.39 -10.08 -6.07
C VAL A 72 6.31 -9.65 -7.24
N PHE A 73 7.54 -10.19 -7.30
CA PHE A 73 8.62 -9.84 -8.23
C PHE A 73 9.42 -11.06 -8.76
N ALA A 74 8.93 -12.30 -8.62
CA ALA A 74 9.68 -13.50 -8.99
C ALA A 74 9.19 -14.16 -10.29
#